data_AF-A0A809RV15-F1
#
_entry.id   AF-A0A809RV15-F1
#
_cell.length_a   1.000
_cell.length_b   1.000
_cell.length_c   1.000
_cell.angle_alpha   90.00
_cell.angle_beta   90.00
_cell.angle_gamma   90.00
#
_symmetry.space_group_name_H-M   'P 1'
#
loop_
_entity.id
_entity.type
_entity.pdbx_description
1 polymer ?
#
loop_
_entity_poly.entity_id
_entity_poly.type
_entity_poly.pdbx_seq_one_letter_code
_entity_poly.pdbx_strand_id
1 'polypeptide(L)'
;MLLKKILNSLFLSLPLISVVSLTSCKKETETKLLKINMLAPYIFGEFNNETDFKLELEKRLNNEIQQLGSDFKVQINFKGDDDSYETNSIDILKGNVDFAFISSGYLINNKDRIKKNNLKVGIQTLSKQFKGDIEYDFKNKDSQINQYQDGINDDLRKIAQKENELFHLYPRSTWEEKNKWNGSIYTEFYSNKNVPYQRGVMVILGSEEERNLIKKAWEDKNLEEFLKYGLVVGKPSSGSKYILPEALFKKHFGNKFISFADLITKGLIKQGEFKQMNTPNYIDSRIFFDNEGSYSYTKYKPNSDRYELSSERSNQKIEYFITTEVLPYNVGLFSNRIPDRIIRIFGLAMQNLRKNNQDIWGSQHGFNDYRYIQNQETEFWDVINKTLGK
;
A
#
# COMPACT_ATOMS: atom_id res chain seq x y z
N MET A 1 41.35 59.24 81.18
CA MET A 1 42.35 58.70 80.24
C MET A 1 41.69 58.57 78.88
N LEU A 2 42.17 59.36 77.92
CA LEU A 2 42.08 59.28 76.46
C LEU A 2 40.81 58.78 75.73
N LEU A 3 40.24 59.71 74.92
CA LEU A 3 39.90 59.62 73.48
C LEU A 3 38.91 58.51 73.03
N LYS A 4 38.02 58.66 72.03
CA LYS A 4 37.85 59.60 70.91
C LYS A 4 36.43 59.38 70.31
N LYS A 5 35.87 60.45 69.75
CA LYS A 5 34.70 60.49 68.84
C LYS A 5 34.85 59.58 67.61
N ILE A 6 33.73 59.18 66.98
CA ILE A 6 33.35 59.30 65.54
C ILE A 6 32.06 58.46 65.34
N LEU A 7 30.87 59.05 65.12
CA LEU A 7 30.24 59.63 63.90
C LEU A 7 29.76 58.61 62.82
N ASN A 8 28.44 58.66 62.59
CA ASN A 8 27.66 58.49 61.34
C ASN A 8 27.85 57.27 60.43
N SER A 9 26.76 56.55 60.13
CA SER A 9 25.97 56.76 58.89
C SER A 9 24.84 55.72 58.73
N LEU A 10 23.66 56.22 58.33
CA LEU A 10 22.55 55.46 57.75
C LEU A 10 22.99 54.81 56.43
N PHE A 11 22.56 53.57 56.18
CA PHE A 11 22.19 53.14 54.83
C PHE A 11 20.98 52.19 54.90
N LEU A 12 19.88 52.63 54.27
CA LEU A 12 18.73 51.81 53.93
C LEU A 12 19.15 50.74 52.91
N SER A 13 18.70 49.50 53.11
CA SER A 13 18.73 48.45 52.09
C SER A 13 17.32 47.89 51.85
N LEU A 14 16.79 48.17 50.66
CA LEU A 14 15.75 47.46 49.91
C LEU A 14 16.29 47.35 48.47
N PRO A 15 15.82 46.45 47.59
CA PRO A 15 15.20 45.13 47.75
C PRO A 15 15.90 44.06 46.87
N LEU A 16 15.48 42.79 46.92
CA LEU A 16 15.72 41.84 45.81
C LEU A 16 14.46 41.02 45.56
N ILE A 17 13.63 41.57 44.68
CA ILE A 17 12.53 40.85 44.01
C ILE A 17 13.20 39.90 43.03
N SER A 18 13.21 38.61 43.36
CA SER A 18 13.60 37.54 42.46
C SER A 18 12.54 37.42 41.36
N VAL A 19 12.81 38.02 40.21
CA VAL A 19 12.12 37.73 38.95
C VAL A 19 12.48 36.31 38.56
N VAL A 20 11.57 35.36 38.82
CA VAL A 20 11.66 34.01 38.26
C VAL A 20 11.31 34.13 36.79
N SER A 21 12.33 34.25 35.95
CA SER A 21 12.20 34.11 34.50
C SER A 21 11.77 32.68 34.17
N LEU A 22 10.47 32.45 34.04
CA LEU A 22 9.91 31.30 33.36
C LEU A 22 10.14 31.46 31.85
N THR A 23 11.35 31.14 31.40
CA THR A 23 11.65 30.98 29.98
C THR A 23 12.29 29.62 29.73
N SER A 24 11.46 28.62 29.48
CA SER A 24 11.82 27.55 28.56
C SER A 24 10.57 26.83 28.04
N CYS A 25 9.76 27.56 27.26
CA CYS A 25 9.14 26.89 26.12
C CYS A 25 10.31 26.48 25.21
N LYS A 26 10.66 25.19 25.19
CA LYS A 26 11.42 24.63 24.07
C LYS A 26 10.63 25.01 22.82
N LYS A 27 11.12 25.98 22.05
CA LYS A 27 10.72 26.16 20.66
C LYS A 27 11.06 24.83 19.99
N GLU A 28 10.03 24.00 19.80
CA GLU A 28 10.10 22.88 18.87
C GLU A 28 10.70 23.46 17.59
N THR A 29 11.81 22.88 17.16
CA THR A 29 12.52 23.36 15.98
C THR A 29 11.61 23.03 14.81
N GLU A 30 10.79 24.01 14.40
CA GLU A 30 9.78 23.82 13.36
C GLU A 30 10.49 23.35 12.09
N THR A 31 10.11 22.16 11.62
CA THR A 31 10.71 21.53 10.44
C THR A 31 10.47 22.45 9.25
N LYS A 32 11.49 23.21 8.83
CA LYS A 32 11.34 24.17 7.71
C LYS A 32 11.26 23.50 6.34
N LEU A 33 11.76 22.28 6.22
CA LEU A 33 11.83 21.54 4.96
C LEU A 33 11.54 20.06 5.21
N LEU A 34 10.54 19.52 4.51
CA LEU A 34 10.19 18.12 4.46
C LEU A 34 10.77 17.51 3.18
N LYS A 35 11.78 16.64 3.31
CA LYS A 35 12.39 15.95 2.18
C LYS A 35 11.69 14.63 1.91
N ILE A 36 11.28 14.41 0.67
CA ILE A 36 10.41 13.30 0.29
C ILE A 36 11.05 12.48 -0.82
N ASN A 37 11.03 11.15 -0.71
CA ASN A 37 11.20 10.28 -1.87
C ASN A 37 9.83 9.88 -2.42
N MET A 38 9.63 10.09 -3.73
CA MET A 38 8.43 9.67 -4.46
C MET A 38 8.83 8.81 -5.66
N LEU A 39 7.92 7.96 -6.12
CA LEU A 39 8.08 7.27 -7.40
C LEU A 39 8.08 8.28 -8.54
N ALA A 40 8.93 8.06 -9.54
CA ALA A 40 8.92 8.87 -10.74
C ALA A 40 7.57 8.71 -11.47
N PRO A 41 7.00 9.80 -12.03
CA PRO A 41 5.76 9.70 -12.79
C PRO A 41 5.95 8.83 -14.04
N TYR A 42 4.93 8.05 -14.41
CA TYR A 42 4.95 7.27 -15.66
C TYR A 42 4.69 8.15 -16.89
N ILE A 43 3.98 9.26 -16.71
CA ILE A 43 3.53 10.16 -17.77
C ILE A 43 3.78 11.61 -17.33
N PHE A 44 4.51 12.36 -18.15
CA PHE A 44 4.77 13.80 -17.91
C PHE A 44 3.63 14.70 -18.39
N GLY A 45 2.65 14.20 -19.14
CA GLY A 45 1.49 14.98 -19.56
C GLY A 45 1.89 16.22 -20.36
N GLU A 46 1.57 17.40 -19.85
CA GLU A 46 1.93 18.71 -20.45
C GLU A 46 3.37 19.17 -20.16
N PHE A 47 4.11 18.45 -19.30
CA PHE A 47 5.45 18.81 -18.89
C PHE A 47 6.51 18.22 -19.83
N ASN A 48 7.57 18.99 -20.10
CA ASN A 48 8.62 18.59 -21.05
C ASN A 48 9.57 17.52 -20.49
N ASN A 49 9.74 17.49 -19.17
CA ASN A 49 10.69 16.61 -18.49
C ASN A 49 10.32 16.42 -17.01
N GLU A 50 11.03 15.51 -16.35
CA GLU A 50 10.85 15.18 -14.93
C GLU A 50 11.09 16.37 -13.99
N THR A 51 12.04 17.25 -14.30
CA THR A 51 12.36 18.42 -13.49
C THR A 51 11.20 19.41 -13.47
N ASP A 52 10.59 19.69 -14.63
CA ASP A 52 9.44 20.58 -14.74
C ASP A 52 8.23 20.03 -13.99
N PHE A 53 7.97 18.72 -14.14
CA PHE A 53 6.92 18.01 -13.41
C PHE A 53 7.15 18.12 -11.89
N LYS A 54 8.38 17.86 -11.43
CA LYS A 54 8.76 17.95 -10.02
C LYS A 54 8.52 19.34 -9.46
N LEU A 55 9.01 20.38 -10.14
CA LEU A 55 8.90 21.76 -9.69
C LEU A 55 7.44 22.20 -9.59
N GLU A 56 6.59 21.80 -10.56
CA GLU A 56 5.17 22.13 -10.51
C GLU A 56 4.45 21.38 -9.37
N LEU A 57 4.77 20.10 -9.13
CA LEU A 57 4.21 19.36 -8.00
C LEU A 57 4.63 19.97 -6.65
N GLU A 58 5.92 20.30 -6.48
CA GLU A 58 6.43 20.99 -5.30
C GLU A 58 5.72 22.34 -5.09
N LYS A 59 5.55 23.13 -6.15
CA LYS A 59 4.84 24.42 -6.10
C LYS A 59 3.39 24.24 -5.66
N ARG A 60 2.65 23.31 -6.25
CA ARG A 60 1.25 23.02 -5.89
C ARG A 60 1.12 22.62 -4.41
N LEU A 61 1.97 21.71 -3.94
CA LEU A 61 1.98 21.29 -2.54
C LEU A 61 2.35 22.42 -1.60
N ASN A 62 3.39 23.18 -1.91
CA ASN A 62 3.83 24.31 -1.09
C ASN A 62 2.78 25.41 -1.00
N ASN A 63 1.99 25.64 -2.05
CA ASN A 63 0.87 26.57 -2.03
C ASN A 63 -0.26 26.08 -1.12
N GLU A 64 -0.64 24.80 -1.21
CA GLU A 64 -1.66 24.22 -0.31
C GLU A 64 -1.22 24.25 1.16
N ILE A 65 0.05 23.94 1.44
CA ILE A 65 0.61 24.01 2.80
C ILE A 65 0.52 25.44 3.37
N GLN A 66 0.80 26.46 2.55
CA GLN A 66 0.64 27.86 2.94
C GLN A 66 -0.82 28.23 3.20
N GLN A 67 -1.75 27.78 2.36
CA GLN A 67 -3.18 28.00 2.56
C GLN A 67 -3.70 27.33 3.84
N LEU A 68 -3.09 26.22 4.27
CA LEU A 68 -3.36 25.54 5.53
C LEU A 68 -2.67 26.19 6.75
N GLY A 69 -2.05 27.37 6.59
CA GLY A 69 -1.49 28.16 7.68
C GLY A 69 -0.13 27.68 8.18
N SER A 70 0.70 27.11 7.29
CA SER A 70 2.01 26.56 7.61
C SER A 70 3.10 27.08 6.67
N ASP A 71 4.33 27.17 7.17
CA ASP A 71 5.45 27.78 6.44
C ASP A 71 6.52 26.78 5.97
N PHE A 72 6.46 25.52 6.41
CA PHE A 72 7.36 24.48 5.92
C PHE A 72 7.24 24.27 4.42
N LYS A 73 8.34 23.85 3.80
CA LYS A 73 8.41 23.52 2.38
C LYS A 73 8.58 22.03 2.15
N VAL A 74 8.13 21.58 1.00
CA VAL A 74 8.34 20.24 0.48
C VAL A 74 9.43 20.29 -0.58
N GLN A 75 10.36 19.33 -0.50
CA GLN A 75 11.32 19.02 -1.55
C GLN A 75 11.17 17.54 -1.91
N ILE A 76 10.91 17.28 -3.19
CA ILE A 76 10.68 15.95 -3.75
C ILE A 76 11.94 15.45 -4.41
N ASN A 77 12.26 14.19 -4.20
CA ASN A 77 13.23 13.44 -4.97
C ASN A 77 12.49 12.29 -5.63
N PHE A 78 12.46 12.26 -6.96
CA PHE A 78 12.01 11.06 -7.65
C PHE A 78 13.13 10.03 -7.58
N LYS A 79 12.85 8.89 -6.95
CA LYS A 79 13.83 7.84 -6.74
C LYS A 79 13.17 6.48 -6.75
N GLY A 80 13.79 5.58 -7.51
CA GLY A 80 13.45 4.17 -7.53
C GLY A 80 12.27 3.82 -8.42
N ASP A 81 11.95 2.54 -8.42
CA ASP A 81 10.80 1.90 -9.05
C ASP A 81 9.77 1.46 -7.99
N ASP A 82 8.70 0.79 -8.41
CA ASP A 82 7.58 0.34 -7.57
C ASP A 82 8.00 -0.58 -6.40
N ASP A 83 9.22 -1.10 -6.38
CA ASP A 83 9.76 -2.02 -5.36
C ASP A 83 10.87 -1.38 -4.49
N SER A 84 11.17 -0.09 -4.67
CA SER A 84 12.25 0.62 -3.95
C SER A 84 11.95 0.95 -2.47
N TYR A 85 11.02 0.22 -1.85
CA TYR A 85 10.60 0.38 -0.46
C TYR A 85 11.74 0.22 0.54
N GLU A 86 12.67 -0.71 0.26
CA GLU A 86 13.82 -0.94 1.14
C GLU A 86 14.74 0.26 1.19
N THR A 87 15.16 0.73 0.01
CA THR A 87 15.99 1.93 -0.13
C THR A 87 15.33 3.14 0.53
N ASN A 88 14.04 3.35 0.31
CA ASN A 88 13.30 4.46 0.90
C ASN A 88 13.23 4.38 2.43
N SER A 89 12.96 3.20 2.99
CA SER A 89 12.97 3.00 4.44
C SER A 89 14.36 3.25 5.05
N ILE A 90 15.42 2.77 4.38
CA ILE A 90 16.80 3.00 4.81
C ILE A 90 17.17 4.49 4.75
N ASP A 91 16.76 5.21 3.70
CA ASP A 91 17.00 6.65 3.56
C ASP A 91 16.30 7.46 4.66
N ILE A 92 15.09 7.08 5.08
CA ILE A 92 14.39 7.67 6.23
C ILE A 92 15.19 7.44 7.52
N LEU A 93 15.62 6.19 7.76
CA LEU A 93 16.39 5.81 8.95
C LEU A 93 17.72 6.56 9.04
N LYS A 94 18.42 6.74 7.92
CA LYS A 94 19.68 7.50 7.84
C LYS A 94 19.48 9.01 7.91
N GLY A 95 18.24 9.49 7.80
CA GLY A 95 17.92 10.93 7.76
C GLY A 95 18.26 11.62 6.44
N ASN A 96 18.41 10.85 5.36
CA ASN A 96 18.58 11.39 4.01
C ASN A 96 17.28 12.04 3.51
N VAL A 97 16.16 11.43 3.86
CA VAL A 97 14.81 11.95 3.64
C VAL A 97 13.98 11.80 4.91
N ASP A 98 12.81 12.43 4.92
CA ASP A 98 11.91 12.45 6.06
C ASP A 98 10.66 11.60 5.83
N PHE A 99 10.35 11.31 4.57
CA PHE A 99 9.09 10.67 4.18
C PHE A 99 9.22 9.91 2.85
N ALA A 100 8.49 8.78 2.75
CA ALA A 100 8.23 8.07 1.51
C ALA A 100 6.91 7.28 1.60
N PHE A 101 6.31 6.98 0.45
CA PHE A 101 5.20 6.03 0.37
C PHE A 101 5.73 4.60 0.30
N ILE A 102 5.26 3.74 1.21
CA ILE A 102 5.74 2.37 1.40
C ILE A 102 4.56 1.40 1.32
N SER A 103 4.77 0.24 0.70
CA SER A 103 3.76 -0.82 0.68
C SER A 103 3.59 -1.46 2.06
N SER A 104 2.36 -1.82 2.39
CA SER A 104 2.06 -2.53 3.64
C SER A 104 2.76 -3.89 3.74
N GLY A 105 2.95 -4.59 2.61
CA GLY A 105 3.69 -5.86 2.57
C GLY A 105 5.13 -5.70 3.04
N TYR A 106 5.81 -4.63 2.58
CA TYR A 106 7.14 -4.30 3.08
C TYR A 106 7.15 -3.99 4.58
N LEU A 107 6.19 -3.20 5.06
CA LEU A 107 6.10 -2.83 6.48
C LEU A 107 5.84 -4.04 7.38
N ILE A 108 5.05 -5.02 6.93
CA ILE A 108 4.82 -6.27 7.66
C ILE A 108 6.12 -7.03 7.89
N ASN A 109 6.92 -7.21 6.84
CA ASN A 109 8.18 -7.96 6.92
C ASN A 109 9.26 -7.23 7.73
N ASN A 110 9.08 -5.93 7.98
CA ASN A 110 10.04 -5.10 8.69
C ASN A 110 9.46 -4.48 9.97
N LYS A 111 8.33 -5.00 10.48
CA LYS A 111 7.56 -4.43 11.62
C LYS A 111 8.44 -4.11 12.82
N ASP A 112 9.32 -5.03 13.21
CA ASP A 112 10.19 -4.84 14.37
C ASP A 112 11.18 -3.69 14.16
N ARG A 113 11.74 -3.55 12.95
CA ARG A 113 12.62 -2.42 12.60
C ARG A 113 11.85 -1.11 12.62
N ILE A 114 10.64 -1.07 12.06
CA ILE A 114 9.79 0.13 12.04
C ILE A 114 9.47 0.56 13.48
N LYS A 115 9.01 -0.36 14.33
CA LYS A 115 8.68 -0.09 15.73
C LYS A 115 9.89 0.31 16.56
N LYS A 116 11.02 -0.40 16.42
CA LYS A 116 12.27 -0.10 17.15
C LYS A 116 12.79 1.31 16.89
N ASN A 117 12.62 1.82 15.67
CA ASN A 117 13.07 3.17 15.29
C ASN A 117 11.99 4.25 15.47
N ASN A 118 10.82 3.89 16.00
CA ASN A 118 9.68 4.79 16.20
C ASN A 118 9.25 5.52 14.91
N LEU A 119 9.40 4.88 13.75
CA LEU A 119 8.93 5.46 12.50
C LEU A 119 7.41 5.51 12.50
N LYS A 120 6.86 6.57 11.90
CA LYS A 120 5.44 6.89 11.96
C LYS A 120 4.75 6.53 10.66
N VAL A 121 3.66 5.79 10.74
CA VAL A 121 2.73 5.55 9.63
C VAL A 121 1.64 6.61 9.70
N GLY A 122 1.73 7.63 8.85
CA GLY A 122 1.01 8.89 9.03
C GLY A 122 -0.05 9.22 8.00
N ILE A 123 0.03 8.62 6.81
CA ILE A 123 -0.91 8.88 5.71
C ILE A 123 -1.31 7.56 5.10
N GLN A 124 -2.61 7.33 4.92
CA GLN A 124 -3.13 6.23 4.13
C GLN A 124 -3.43 6.75 2.73
N THR A 125 -2.89 6.13 1.69
CA THR A 125 -3.37 6.35 0.32
C THR A 125 -4.64 5.52 0.10
N LEU A 126 -5.55 6.02 -0.72
CA LEU A 126 -6.77 5.31 -1.11
C LEU A 126 -6.72 5.04 -2.62
N SER A 127 -7.18 3.86 -3.03
CA SER A 127 -7.33 3.48 -4.43
C SER A 127 -8.79 3.50 -4.85
N LYS A 128 -9.09 3.57 -6.14
CA LYS A 128 -10.45 3.36 -6.63
C LYS A 128 -10.87 1.93 -6.36
N GLN A 129 -12.05 1.76 -5.79
CA GLN A 129 -12.63 0.44 -5.55
C GLN A 129 -13.02 -0.22 -6.88
N PHE A 130 -12.70 -1.49 -7.07
CA PHE A 130 -13.14 -2.27 -8.23
C PHE A 130 -14.66 -2.48 -8.24
N LYS A 131 -15.28 -2.50 -9.42
CA LYS A 131 -16.69 -2.89 -9.56
C LYS A 131 -16.83 -4.34 -9.13
N GLY A 132 -17.69 -4.61 -8.16
CA GLY A 132 -17.93 -5.95 -7.63
C GLY A 132 -17.18 -6.28 -6.35
N ASP A 133 -16.22 -5.45 -5.92
CA ASP A 133 -15.65 -5.55 -4.59
C ASP A 133 -16.72 -5.21 -3.53
N ILE A 134 -16.69 -5.94 -2.44
CA ILE A 134 -17.51 -5.67 -1.26
C ILE A 134 -16.68 -4.73 -0.38
N GLU A 135 -17.27 -3.67 0.15
CA GLU A 135 -16.51 -2.70 0.95
C GLU A 135 -16.09 -3.31 2.29
N TYR A 136 -14.81 -3.17 2.67
CA TYR A 136 -14.33 -3.51 4.01
C TYR A 136 -14.14 -2.25 4.86
N ASP A 137 -14.84 -2.17 5.99
CA ASP A 137 -14.75 -1.04 6.91
C ASP A 137 -13.64 -1.24 7.94
N PHE A 138 -12.60 -0.40 7.88
CA PHE A 138 -11.48 -0.42 8.84
C PHE A 138 -11.92 -0.03 10.26
N LYS A 139 -13.07 0.64 10.41
CA LYS A 139 -13.60 1.09 11.70
C LYS A 139 -14.50 0.04 12.35
N ASN A 140 -15.29 -0.69 11.57
CA ASN A 140 -16.10 -1.79 12.05
C ASN A 140 -15.40 -3.14 11.82
N LYS A 141 -14.31 -3.34 12.57
CA LYS A 141 -13.47 -4.52 12.42
C LYS A 141 -14.25 -5.81 12.69
N ASP A 142 -15.20 -5.83 13.62
CA ASP A 142 -15.89 -7.06 14.05
C ASP A 142 -16.94 -7.58 13.07
N SER A 143 -17.20 -6.86 11.99
CA SER A 143 -18.02 -7.36 10.90
C SER A 143 -17.41 -8.63 10.29
N GLN A 144 -18.21 -9.69 10.14
CA GLN A 144 -17.81 -10.90 9.39
C GLN A 144 -17.89 -10.70 7.87
N ILE A 145 -18.40 -9.56 7.42
CA ILE A 145 -18.48 -9.22 6.01
C ILE A 145 -17.06 -9.16 5.46
N ASN A 146 -16.85 -9.78 4.30
CA ASN A 146 -15.60 -9.65 3.56
C ASN A 146 -14.35 -10.21 4.27
N GLN A 147 -14.59 -11.15 5.18
CA GLN A 147 -13.57 -12.00 5.81
C GLN A 147 -13.68 -13.41 5.25
N TYR A 148 -12.58 -14.15 5.34
CA TYR A 148 -12.57 -15.56 5.00
C TYR A 148 -13.40 -16.36 6.03
N GLN A 149 -14.30 -17.23 5.58
CA GLN A 149 -15.10 -18.10 6.47
C GLN A 149 -14.78 -19.57 6.20
N ASP A 150 -15.06 -20.07 4.99
CA ASP A 150 -14.94 -21.50 4.66
C ASP A 150 -14.28 -21.83 3.32
N GLY A 151 -14.09 -20.84 2.45
CA GLY A 151 -13.53 -20.98 1.10
C GLY A 151 -14.53 -21.38 0.02
N ILE A 152 -15.81 -21.56 0.36
CA ILE A 152 -16.87 -22.09 -0.51
C ILE A 152 -17.90 -21.00 -0.81
N ASN A 153 -18.55 -20.46 0.23
CA ASN A 153 -19.62 -19.46 0.10
C ASN A 153 -19.21 -18.08 0.63
N ASP A 154 -17.90 -17.81 0.61
CA ASP A 154 -17.34 -16.56 1.11
C ASP A 154 -17.65 -15.36 0.22
N ASP A 155 -17.72 -14.19 0.83
CA ASP A 155 -17.70 -12.91 0.12
C ASP A 155 -16.47 -12.79 -0.79
N LEU A 156 -15.33 -13.39 -0.41
CA LEU A 156 -14.12 -13.45 -1.23
C LEU A 156 -14.30 -14.24 -2.54
N ARG A 157 -15.15 -15.28 -2.54
CA ARG A 157 -15.55 -16.01 -3.75
C ARG A 157 -16.47 -15.16 -4.62
N LYS A 158 -17.42 -14.44 -4.01
CA LYS A 158 -18.35 -13.55 -4.73
C LYS A 158 -17.62 -12.40 -5.44
N ILE A 159 -16.63 -11.81 -4.76
CA ILE A 159 -15.77 -10.77 -5.35
C ILE A 159 -15.03 -11.33 -6.57
N ALA A 160 -14.35 -12.49 -6.43
CA ALA A 160 -13.62 -13.11 -7.53
C ALA A 160 -14.53 -13.55 -8.68
N GLN A 161 -15.74 -14.05 -8.40
CA GLN A 161 -16.74 -14.35 -9.43
C GLN A 161 -17.11 -13.11 -10.23
N LYS A 162 -17.33 -11.97 -9.55
CA LYS A 162 -17.65 -10.72 -10.25
C LYS A 162 -16.47 -10.21 -11.07
N GLU A 163 -15.26 -10.35 -10.54
CA GLU A 163 -14.01 -10.07 -11.26
C GLU A 163 -13.91 -10.92 -12.53
N ASN A 164 -14.21 -12.22 -12.42
CA ASN A 164 -14.20 -13.17 -13.53
C ASN A 164 -15.24 -12.84 -14.61
N GLU A 165 -16.46 -12.46 -14.23
CA GLU A 165 -17.49 -12.02 -15.16
C GLU A 165 -17.04 -10.79 -15.95
N LEU A 166 -16.51 -9.77 -15.26
CA LEU A 166 -16.08 -8.52 -15.88
C LEU A 166 -14.89 -8.75 -16.82
N PHE A 167 -13.93 -9.57 -16.43
CA PHE A 167 -12.78 -9.92 -17.27
C PHE A 167 -13.21 -10.63 -18.56
N HIS A 168 -14.22 -11.50 -18.51
CA HIS A 168 -14.67 -12.25 -19.70
C HIS A 168 -15.78 -11.55 -20.49
N LEU A 169 -16.29 -10.41 -20.03
CA LEU A 169 -17.41 -9.72 -20.66
C LEU A 169 -17.12 -9.34 -22.12
N TYR A 170 -15.89 -8.91 -22.39
CA TYR A 170 -15.43 -8.57 -23.74
C TYR A 170 -14.05 -9.18 -24.00
N PRO A 171 -13.74 -9.56 -25.26
CA PRO A 171 -12.37 -9.91 -25.63
C PRO A 171 -11.40 -8.75 -25.34
N ARG A 172 -10.24 -9.05 -24.75
CA ARG A 172 -9.25 -8.03 -24.37
C ARG A 172 -8.84 -7.09 -25.51
N SER A 173 -8.81 -7.60 -26.74
CA SER A 173 -8.53 -6.81 -27.96
C SER A 173 -9.51 -5.66 -28.22
N THR A 174 -10.70 -5.69 -27.61
CA THR A 174 -11.74 -4.66 -27.76
C THR A 174 -11.86 -3.71 -26.56
N TRP A 175 -11.04 -3.91 -25.52
CA TRP A 175 -11.20 -3.22 -24.25
C TRP A 175 -10.91 -1.73 -24.30
N GLU A 176 -10.05 -1.25 -25.20
CA GLU A 176 -9.78 0.19 -25.30
C GLU A 176 -11.07 0.98 -25.57
N GLU A 177 -11.90 0.48 -26.47
CA GLU A 177 -13.22 1.05 -26.78
C GLU A 177 -14.25 0.72 -25.70
N LYS A 178 -14.39 -0.57 -25.35
CA LYS A 178 -15.50 -1.02 -24.48
C LYS A 178 -15.32 -0.67 -23.01
N ASN A 179 -14.09 -0.73 -22.51
CA ASN A 179 -13.75 -0.53 -21.09
C ASN A 179 -13.05 0.81 -20.81
N LYS A 180 -12.90 1.66 -21.84
CA LYS A 180 -12.43 3.07 -21.77
C LYS A 180 -11.07 3.22 -21.07
N TRP A 181 -10.00 2.90 -21.81
CA TRP A 181 -8.62 3.16 -21.36
C TRP A 181 -8.36 4.68 -21.30
N ASN A 182 -7.96 5.19 -20.14
CA ASN A 182 -7.69 6.63 -19.95
C ASN A 182 -6.20 7.00 -19.96
N GLY A 183 -5.32 6.09 -20.37
CA GLY A 183 -3.86 6.25 -20.29
C GLY A 183 -3.21 5.49 -19.14
N SER A 184 -3.96 5.14 -18.09
CA SER A 184 -3.45 4.42 -16.90
C SER A 184 -4.33 3.24 -16.50
N ILE A 185 -5.64 3.36 -16.64
CA ILE A 185 -6.62 2.33 -16.26
C ILE A 185 -7.75 2.21 -17.28
N TYR A 186 -8.36 1.02 -17.33
CA TYR A 186 -9.66 0.78 -17.93
C TYR A 186 -10.75 1.19 -16.94
N THR A 187 -11.31 2.38 -17.14
CA THR A 187 -12.18 3.03 -16.14
C THR A 187 -13.45 2.26 -15.83
N GLU A 188 -13.94 1.43 -16.75
CA GLU A 188 -15.17 0.65 -16.56
C GLU A 188 -15.04 -0.50 -15.54
N PHE A 189 -13.85 -0.85 -15.06
CA PHE A 189 -13.68 -1.82 -13.97
C PHE A 189 -13.73 -1.20 -12.58
N TYR A 190 -13.92 0.12 -12.47
CA TYR A 190 -13.87 0.82 -11.19
C TYR A 190 -15.23 1.44 -10.84
N SER A 191 -15.51 1.48 -9.55
CA SER A 191 -16.62 2.26 -9.00
C SER A 191 -16.21 3.72 -8.78
N ASN A 192 -17.14 4.54 -8.30
CA ASN A 192 -16.87 5.94 -7.93
C ASN A 192 -16.36 6.09 -6.49
N LYS A 193 -16.14 4.99 -5.76
CA LYS A 193 -15.65 5.00 -4.38
C LYS A 193 -14.14 4.82 -4.33
N ASN A 194 -13.54 5.37 -3.28
CA ASN A 194 -12.14 5.14 -2.93
C ASN A 194 -12.06 4.32 -1.64
N VAL A 195 -11.14 3.35 -1.60
CA VAL A 195 -10.94 2.43 -0.47
C VAL A 195 -9.48 2.45 0.01
N PRO A 196 -9.23 2.26 1.32
CA PRO A 196 -7.89 2.32 1.90
C PRO A 196 -7.15 0.98 1.83
N TYR A 197 -7.55 0.06 0.96
CA TYR A 197 -7.04 -1.32 0.94
C TYR A 197 -6.81 -1.87 -0.47
N GLN A 198 -6.16 -3.02 -0.51
CA GLN A 198 -5.97 -3.90 -1.67
C GLN A 198 -6.14 -5.36 -1.28
N ARG A 199 -6.29 -6.23 -2.28
CA ARG A 199 -6.30 -7.69 -2.13
C ARG A 199 -5.33 -8.36 -3.10
N GLY A 200 -5.03 -9.62 -2.82
CA GLY A 200 -4.61 -10.57 -3.83
C GLY A 200 -5.80 -11.30 -4.43
N VAL A 201 -5.56 -11.99 -5.54
CA VAL A 201 -6.51 -12.92 -6.15
C VAL A 201 -5.80 -14.20 -6.56
N MET A 202 -6.42 -15.34 -6.27
CA MET A 202 -6.00 -16.62 -6.82
C MET A 202 -6.59 -16.78 -8.22
N VAL A 203 -5.72 -17.01 -9.19
CA VAL A 203 -6.06 -17.30 -10.57
C VAL A 203 -5.81 -18.77 -10.84
N ILE A 204 -6.79 -19.47 -11.41
CA ILE A 204 -6.66 -20.86 -11.84
C ILE A 204 -6.73 -20.96 -13.38
N LEU A 205 -5.89 -21.82 -13.95
CA LEU A 205 -5.78 -22.08 -15.38
C LEU A 205 -6.13 -23.54 -15.68
N GLY A 206 -6.91 -23.77 -16.73
CA GLY A 206 -7.05 -25.12 -17.29
C GLY A 206 -8.28 -25.29 -18.14
N SER A 207 -8.54 -26.53 -18.56
CA SER A 207 -9.85 -26.93 -19.07
C SER A 207 -10.91 -26.80 -17.98
N GLU A 208 -12.19 -26.93 -18.36
CA GLU A 208 -13.27 -26.92 -17.36
C GLU A 208 -13.11 -28.03 -16.32
N GLU A 209 -12.73 -29.24 -16.75
CA GLU A 209 -12.47 -30.39 -15.88
C GLU A 209 -11.31 -30.11 -14.91
N GLU A 210 -10.16 -29.64 -15.40
CA GLU A 210 -9.00 -29.34 -14.56
C GLU A 210 -9.32 -28.27 -13.52
N ARG A 211 -10.01 -27.19 -13.92
CA ARG A 211 -10.42 -26.14 -12.98
C ARG A 211 -11.39 -26.67 -11.94
N ASN A 212 -12.31 -27.57 -12.30
CA ASN A 212 -13.23 -28.19 -11.34
C ASN A 212 -12.50 -29.10 -10.35
N LEU A 213 -11.46 -29.81 -10.77
CA LEU A 213 -10.65 -30.61 -9.84
C LEU A 213 -9.82 -29.75 -8.89
N ILE A 214 -9.25 -28.64 -9.36
CA ILE A 214 -8.57 -27.65 -8.49
C ILE A 214 -9.55 -27.12 -7.43
N LYS A 215 -10.75 -26.72 -7.87
CA LYS A 215 -11.81 -26.22 -6.98
C LYS A 215 -12.23 -27.27 -5.96
N LYS A 216 -12.37 -28.53 -6.39
CA LYS A 216 -12.66 -29.65 -5.49
C LYS A 216 -11.55 -29.87 -4.46
N ALA A 217 -10.28 -29.85 -4.85
CA ALA A 217 -9.16 -30.02 -3.92
C ALA A 217 -9.13 -28.89 -2.86
N TRP A 218 -9.49 -27.68 -3.25
CA TRP A 218 -9.73 -26.56 -2.34
C TRP A 218 -10.92 -26.83 -1.40
N GLU A 219 -12.11 -27.10 -1.94
CA GLU A 219 -13.32 -27.32 -1.14
C GLU A 219 -13.19 -28.50 -0.15
N ASP A 220 -12.48 -29.55 -0.54
CA ASP A 220 -12.17 -30.72 0.31
C ASP A 220 -11.02 -30.44 1.31
N LYS A 221 -10.43 -29.24 1.29
CA LYS A 221 -9.25 -28.85 2.08
C LYS A 221 -8.09 -29.85 1.94
N ASN A 222 -7.89 -30.36 0.73
CA ASN A 222 -6.86 -31.33 0.40
C ASN A 222 -5.63 -30.60 -0.18
N LEU A 223 -4.75 -30.13 0.71
CA LEU A 223 -3.54 -29.40 0.33
C LEU A 223 -2.66 -30.20 -0.62
N GLU A 224 -2.44 -31.50 -0.35
CA GLU A 224 -1.56 -32.32 -1.19
C GLU A 224 -2.06 -32.39 -2.63
N GLU A 225 -3.36 -32.67 -2.81
CA GLU A 225 -3.96 -32.71 -4.15
C GLU A 225 -3.94 -31.34 -4.82
N PHE A 226 -4.25 -30.28 -4.06
CA PHE A 226 -4.23 -28.91 -4.57
C PHE A 226 -2.85 -28.50 -5.11
N LEU A 227 -1.77 -28.89 -4.42
CA LEU A 227 -0.40 -28.56 -4.83
C LEU A 227 0.05 -29.29 -6.11
N LYS A 228 -0.54 -30.44 -6.45
CA LYS A 228 -0.20 -31.19 -7.68
C LYS A 228 -0.49 -30.40 -8.96
N TYR A 229 -1.43 -29.45 -8.91
CA TYR A 229 -1.75 -28.56 -10.02
C TYR A 229 -0.72 -27.43 -10.23
N GLY A 230 0.33 -27.37 -9.41
CA GLY A 230 1.41 -26.40 -9.55
C GLY A 230 0.99 -25.01 -9.09
N LEU A 231 1.32 -24.71 -7.83
CA LEU A 231 1.13 -23.39 -7.22
C LEU A 231 2.35 -22.49 -7.45
N VAL A 232 2.09 -21.25 -7.86
CA VAL A 232 3.07 -20.19 -8.04
C VAL A 232 2.71 -18.99 -7.16
N VAL A 233 3.65 -18.57 -6.31
CA VAL A 233 3.50 -17.42 -5.40
C VAL A 233 4.54 -16.34 -5.71
N GLY A 234 4.25 -15.09 -5.36
CA GLY A 234 5.18 -13.97 -5.55
C GLY A 234 6.36 -13.99 -4.57
N LYS A 235 7.15 -12.91 -4.59
CA LYS A 235 8.25 -12.72 -3.61
C LYS A 235 7.69 -12.59 -2.18
N PRO A 236 8.43 -12.99 -1.13
CA PRO A 236 7.99 -12.87 0.26
C PRO A 236 7.59 -11.47 0.71
N SER A 237 8.11 -10.42 0.07
CA SER A 237 7.75 -9.01 0.31
C SER A 237 6.42 -8.58 -0.30
N SER A 238 5.81 -9.39 -1.16
CA SER A 238 4.57 -9.03 -1.84
C SER A 238 3.35 -9.23 -0.94
N GLY A 239 2.62 -8.15 -0.68
CA GLY A 239 1.37 -8.17 0.06
C GLY A 239 0.32 -9.10 -0.57
N SER A 240 -0.01 -8.83 -1.83
CA SER A 240 -1.06 -9.51 -2.61
C SER A 240 -0.67 -10.88 -3.17
N LYS A 241 0.61 -11.11 -3.48
CA LYS A 241 1.06 -12.34 -4.16
C LYS A 241 1.72 -13.36 -3.22
N TYR A 242 1.97 -13.00 -1.96
CA TYR A 242 2.59 -13.89 -0.99
C TYR A 242 1.96 -13.77 0.41
N ILE A 243 1.97 -12.59 1.02
CA ILE A 243 1.58 -12.44 2.43
C ILE A 243 0.09 -12.73 2.66
N LEU A 244 -0.79 -12.12 1.86
CA LEU A 244 -2.23 -12.36 1.94
C LEU A 244 -2.61 -13.78 1.49
N PRO A 245 -2.05 -14.30 0.38
CA PRO A 245 -2.20 -15.72 0.03
C PRO A 245 -1.78 -16.68 1.14
N GLU A 246 -0.69 -16.39 1.85
CA GLU A 246 -0.21 -17.25 2.94
C GLU A 246 -1.19 -17.24 4.12
N ALA A 247 -1.72 -16.07 4.47
CA ALA A 247 -2.74 -15.94 5.51
C ALA A 247 -4.02 -16.70 5.11
N LEU A 248 -4.45 -16.58 3.86
CA LEU A 248 -5.59 -17.33 3.32
C LEU A 248 -5.35 -18.85 3.42
N PHE A 249 -4.16 -19.33 3.06
CA PHE A 249 -3.81 -20.76 3.14
C PHE A 249 -3.81 -21.27 4.59
N LYS A 250 -3.27 -20.49 5.54
CA LYS A 250 -3.31 -20.83 6.97
C LYS A 250 -4.74 -20.96 7.47
N LYS A 251 -5.63 -20.04 7.08
CA LYS A 251 -7.05 -20.09 7.46
C LYS A 251 -7.78 -21.26 6.81
N HIS A 252 -7.47 -21.57 5.54
CA HIS A 252 -8.19 -22.57 4.77
C HIS A 252 -7.73 -24.02 5.05
N PHE A 253 -6.42 -24.29 4.97
CA PHE A 253 -5.86 -25.63 5.16
C PHE A 253 -5.45 -25.93 6.61
N GLY A 254 -5.46 -24.93 7.49
CA GLY A 254 -5.12 -25.08 8.91
C GLY A 254 -3.74 -25.72 9.11
N ASN A 255 -3.66 -26.68 10.03
CA ASN A 255 -2.41 -27.35 10.40
C ASN A 255 -1.74 -28.13 9.26
N LYS A 256 -2.44 -28.39 8.14
CA LYS A 256 -1.83 -29.03 6.96
C LYS A 256 -0.84 -28.10 6.26
N PHE A 257 -0.98 -26.79 6.43
CA PHE A 257 -0.14 -25.77 5.80
C PHE A 257 0.78 -25.09 6.83
N ILE A 258 2.09 -25.17 6.63
CA ILE A 258 3.08 -24.52 7.51
C ILE A 258 3.36 -23.09 7.04
N SER A 259 3.94 -22.95 5.84
CA SER A 259 4.24 -21.68 5.20
C SER A 259 4.57 -21.91 3.72
N PHE A 260 4.54 -20.86 2.91
CA PHE A 260 5.05 -20.97 1.55
C PHE A 260 6.56 -21.16 1.51
N ALA A 261 7.31 -20.58 2.46
CA ALA A 261 8.75 -20.78 2.55
C ALA A 261 9.13 -22.27 2.72
N ASP A 262 8.37 -23.01 3.55
CA ASP A 262 8.54 -24.46 3.71
C ASP A 262 8.24 -25.22 2.42
N LEU A 263 7.11 -24.92 1.75
CA LEU A 263 6.75 -25.56 0.50
C LEU A 263 7.75 -25.28 -0.64
N ILE A 264 8.28 -24.06 -0.73
CA ILE A 264 9.33 -23.68 -1.69
C ILE A 264 10.61 -24.46 -1.42
N THR A 265 11.04 -24.56 -0.16
CA THR A 265 12.26 -25.30 0.24
C THR A 265 12.15 -26.79 -0.11
N LYS A 266 10.94 -27.36 -0.04
CA LYS A 266 10.63 -28.74 -0.43
C LYS A 266 10.43 -28.92 -1.94
N GLY A 267 10.46 -27.84 -2.73
CA GLY A 267 10.21 -27.88 -4.18
C GLY A 267 8.76 -28.19 -4.57
N LEU A 268 7.81 -28.08 -3.63
CA LEU A 268 6.39 -28.37 -3.87
C LEU A 268 5.66 -27.23 -4.59
N ILE A 269 6.19 -26.01 -4.50
CA ILE A 269 5.65 -24.81 -5.16
C ILE A 269 6.78 -23.97 -5.75
N LYS A 270 6.43 -23.06 -6.65
CA LYS A 270 7.40 -22.16 -7.30
C LYS A 270 7.20 -20.71 -6.87
N GLN A 271 8.29 -19.95 -6.88
CA GLN A 271 8.22 -18.48 -6.78
C GLN A 271 8.22 -17.87 -8.18
N GLY A 272 7.21 -17.07 -8.53
CA GLY A 272 7.04 -16.48 -9.84
C GLY A 272 5.88 -15.49 -9.91
N GLU A 273 5.54 -15.02 -11.10
CA GLU A 273 4.42 -14.10 -11.32
C GLU A 273 3.43 -14.64 -12.35
N PHE A 274 2.15 -14.31 -12.20
CA PHE A 274 1.11 -14.74 -13.15
C PHE A 274 1.40 -14.35 -14.61
N LYS A 275 2.02 -13.18 -14.85
CA LYS A 275 2.43 -12.75 -16.20
C LYS A 275 3.43 -13.70 -16.88
N GLN A 276 4.03 -14.62 -16.13
CA GLN A 276 4.98 -15.61 -16.61
C GLN A 276 4.32 -16.97 -16.91
N MET A 277 2.99 -17.09 -16.84
CA MET A 277 2.24 -18.36 -17.01
C MET A 277 2.55 -19.11 -18.31
N ASN A 278 2.95 -18.40 -19.36
CA ASN A 278 3.30 -18.98 -20.67
C ASN A 278 4.79 -19.29 -20.82
N THR A 279 5.62 -19.01 -19.82
CA THR A 279 7.06 -19.29 -19.90
C THR A 279 7.34 -20.75 -19.54
N PRO A 280 8.42 -21.37 -20.08
CA PRO A 280 8.72 -22.79 -19.85
C PRO A 280 8.76 -23.20 -18.37
N ASN A 281 9.25 -22.31 -17.50
CA ASN A 281 9.34 -22.59 -16.06
C ASN A 281 7.99 -22.75 -15.36
N TYR A 282 6.90 -22.21 -15.92
CA TYR A 282 5.57 -22.21 -15.31
C TYR A 282 4.48 -22.79 -16.21
N ILE A 283 4.82 -23.40 -17.36
CA ILE A 283 3.84 -23.90 -18.32
C ILE A 283 2.95 -25.01 -17.74
N ASP A 284 3.49 -25.82 -16.83
CA ASP A 284 2.72 -26.87 -16.14
C ASP A 284 1.95 -26.34 -14.92
N SER A 285 2.24 -25.13 -14.47
CA SER A 285 1.58 -24.54 -13.30
C SER A 285 0.20 -24.03 -13.68
N ARG A 286 -0.80 -24.31 -12.84
CA ARG A 286 -2.19 -23.95 -13.06
C ARG A 286 -2.74 -22.99 -12.01
N ILE A 287 -2.00 -22.71 -10.94
CA ILE A 287 -2.49 -21.88 -9.85
C ILE A 287 -1.49 -20.76 -9.61
N PHE A 288 -1.95 -19.52 -9.69
CA PHE A 288 -1.13 -18.33 -9.52
C PHE A 288 -1.79 -17.35 -8.58
N PHE A 289 -0.98 -16.52 -7.93
CA PHE A 289 -1.47 -15.32 -7.25
C PHE A 289 -1.06 -14.06 -7.99
N ASP A 290 -1.99 -13.12 -8.09
CA ASP A 290 -1.76 -11.77 -8.61
C ASP A 290 -2.42 -10.71 -7.72
N ASN A 291 -2.20 -9.44 -8.02
CA ASN A 291 -3.00 -8.36 -7.46
C ASN A 291 -4.45 -8.49 -7.95
N GLU A 292 -5.43 -8.24 -7.07
CA GLU A 292 -6.82 -8.08 -7.50
C GLU A 292 -6.94 -7.00 -8.59
N GLY A 293 -7.72 -7.28 -9.63
CA GLY A 293 -7.98 -6.36 -10.72
C GLY A 293 -6.75 -6.03 -11.56
N SER A 294 -5.67 -6.81 -11.52
CA SER A 294 -4.43 -6.47 -12.24
C SER A 294 -4.61 -6.21 -13.74
N TYR A 295 -5.63 -6.83 -14.34
CA TYR A 295 -6.00 -6.64 -15.74
C TYR A 295 -6.59 -5.26 -16.05
N SER A 296 -7.13 -4.54 -15.07
CA SER A 296 -7.79 -3.25 -15.27
C SER A 296 -6.81 -2.10 -15.42
N TYR A 297 -5.60 -2.23 -14.88
CA TYR A 297 -4.50 -1.26 -15.05
C TYR A 297 -3.36 -1.81 -15.90
N THR A 298 -3.56 -2.97 -16.56
CA THR A 298 -2.63 -3.47 -17.57
C THR A 298 -3.23 -3.30 -18.96
N LYS A 299 -2.72 -2.31 -19.70
CA LYS A 299 -3.10 -2.05 -21.09
C LYS A 299 -2.93 -3.32 -21.95
N TYR A 300 -3.94 -3.62 -22.76
CA TYR A 300 -3.87 -4.61 -23.82
C TYR A 300 -2.72 -4.28 -24.79
N LYS A 301 -1.99 -5.32 -25.19
CA LYS A 301 -0.92 -5.21 -26.19
C LYS A 301 -1.14 -6.26 -27.26
N PRO A 302 -1.37 -5.88 -28.52
CA PRO A 302 -1.46 -6.84 -29.62
C PRO A 302 -0.23 -7.75 -29.65
N ASN A 303 -0.44 -9.06 -29.83
CA ASN A 303 0.60 -10.10 -29.95
C ASN A 303 1.54 -10.26 -28.74
N SER A 304 1.24 -9.61 -27.62
CA SER A 304 2.07 -9.64 -26.40
C SER A 304 1.26 -9.34 -25.15
N ASP A 305 -0.05 -9.62 -25.19
CA ASP A 305 -0.92 -9.38 -24.05
C ASP A 305 -0.61 -10.41 -22.96
N ARG A 306 -0.37 -9.94 -21.74
CA ARG A 306 0.03 -10.79 -20.63
C ARG A 306 -1.05 -11.78 -20.16
N TYR A 307 -2.29 -11.65 -20.65
CA TYR A 307 -3.40 -12.54 -20.35
C TYR A 307 -3.82 -13.40 -21.55
N GLU A 308 -3.10 -13.32 -22.66
CA GLU A 308 -3.26 -14.22 -23.79
C GLU A 308 -2.60 -15.56 -23.45
N LEU A 309 -3.29 -16.68 -23.69
CA LEU A 309 -2.74 -18.02 -23.47
C LEU A 309 -1.93 -18.46 -24.70
N SER A 310 -0.78 -19.09 -24.47
CA SER A 310 0.03 -19.65 -25.56
C SER A 310 -0.68 -20.82 -26.25
N SER A 311 -0.18 -21.24 -27.41
CA SER A 311 -0.67 -22.43 -28.14
C SER A 311 -0.61 -23.71 -27.29
N GLU A 312 0.39 -23.83 -26.41
CA GLU A 312 0.56 -24.92 -25.43
C GLU A 312 -0.57 -24.96 -24.37
N ARG A 313 -1.33 -23.85 -24.24
CA ARG A 313 -2.48 -23.71 -23.34
C ARG A 313 -3.79 -23.43 -24.10
N SER A 314 -3.86 -23.77 -25.39
CA SER A 314 -4.97 -23.41 -26.29
C SER A 314 -6.36 -23.90 -25.87
N ASN A 315 -6.45 -24.97 -25.06
CA ASN A 315 -7.71 -25.49 -24.51
C ASN A 315 -8.03 -24.97 -23.09
N GLN A 316 -7.21 -24.09 -22.54
CA GLN A 316 -7.33 -23.59 -21.18
C GLN A 316 -8.06 -22.25 -21.14
N LYS A 317 -8.54 -21.89 -19.95
CA LYS A 317 -9.07 -20.55 -19.65
C LYS A 317 -8.50 -20.04 -18.34
N ILE A 318 -8.44 -18.72 -18.23
CA ILE A 318 -8.17 -18.00 -16.99
C ILE A 318 -9.47 -17.96 -16.18
N GLU A 319 -9.42 -18.27 -14.89
CA GLU A 319 -10.55 -18.09 -13.97
C GLU A 319 -10.04 -17.42 -12.69
N TYR A 320 -10.65 -16.30 -12.30
CA TYR A 320 -10.41 -15.66 -11.00
C TYR A 320 -11.25 -16.41 -9.97
N PHE A 321 -10.59 -17.14 -9.07
CA PHE A 321 -11.23 -18.16 -8.24
C PHE A 321 -11.69 -17.65 -6.88
N ILE A 322 -10.77 -17.01 -6.13
CA ILE A 322 -11.03 -16.45 -4.81
C ILE A 322 -10.09 -15.26 -4.57
N THR A 323 -10.60 -14.17 -4.01
CA THR A 323 -9.74 -13.07 -3.52
C THR A 323 -9.20 -13.37 -2.13
N THR A 324 -8.21 -12.60 -1.69
CA THR A 324 -7.78 -12.63 -0.30
C THR A 324 -8.59 -11.63 0.54
N GLU A 325 -8.45 -11.72 1.85
CA GLU A 325 -8.80 -10.60 2.73
C GLU A 325 -7.97 -9.35 2.40
N VAL A 326 -8.35 -8.23 3.01
CA VAL A 326 -7.76 -6.93 2.73
C VAL A 326 -6.42 -6.71 3.41
N LEU A 327 -5.53 -6.00 2.73
CA LEU A 327 -4.38 -5.34 3.33
C LEU A 327 -4.53 -3.83 3.13
N PRO A 328 -4.15 -2.98 4.12
CA PRO A 328 -4.04 -1.55 3.87
C PRO A 328 -3.23 -1.26 2.60
N TYR A 329 -3.67 -0.28 1.82
CA TYR A 329 -2.93 0.17 0.65
C TYR A 329 -1.64 0.89 1.07
N ASN A 330 -0.85 1.41 0.12
CA ASN A 330 0.41 2.07 0.46
C ASN A 330 0.18 3.19 1.50
N VAL A 331 1.17 3.35 2.38
CA VAL A 331 1.12 4.33 3.45
C VAL A 331 2.33 5.22 3.44
N GLY A 332 2.14 6.43 3.95
CA GLY A 332 3.20 7.35 4.23
C GLY A 332 3.98 6.96 5.47
N LEU A 333 5.24 6.57 5.28
CA LEU A 333 6.18 6.31 6.36
C LEU A 333 7.05 7.55 6.61
N PHE A 334 7.05 8.03 7.84
CA PHE A 334 7.75 9.23 8.26
C PHE A 334 8.84 8.92 9.28
N SER A 335 9.90 9.72 9.23
CA SER A 335 10.90 9.80 10.30
C SER A 335 10.24 10.19 11.62
N ASN A 336 10.76 9.64 12.72
CA ASN A 336 10.32 9.99 14.07
C ASN A 336 10.53 11.47 14.44
N ARG A 337 11.39 12.17 13.68
CA ARG A 337 11.69 13.61 13.84
C ARG A 337 10.57 14.51 13.34
N ILE A 338 9.64 14.00 12.53
CA ILE A 338 8.56 14.80 11.94
C ILE A 338 7.39 14.88 12.92
N PRO A 339 6.97 16.09 13.35
CA PRO A 339 5.81 16.26 14.22
C PRO A 339 4.51 15.85 13.52
N ASP A 340 3.56 15.30 14.28
CA ASP A 340 2.27 14.82 13.76
C ASP A 340 1.46 15.94 13.08
N ARG A 341 1.60 17.18 13.57
CA ARG A 341 1.03 18.38 12.92
C ARG A 341 1.49 18.50 11.46
N ILE A 342 2.79 18.33 11.19
CA ILE A 342 3.38 18.45 9.85
C ILE A 342 2.86 17.32 8.95
N ILE A 343 2.80 16.09 9.47
CA ILE A 343 2.23 14.93 8.77
C ILE A 343 0.77 15.20 8.38
N ARG A 344 -0.04 15.70 9.32
CA ARG A 344 -1.45 16.03 9.09
C ARG A 344 -1.62 17.12 8.02
N ILE A 345 -0.83 18.20 8.09
CA ILE A 345 -0.89 19.30 7.11
C ILE A 345 -0.49 18.79 5.72
N PHE A 346 0.58 18.01 5.61
CA PHE A 346 0.99 17.41 4.34
C PHE A 346 -0.08 16.47 3.76
N GLY A 347 -0.69 15.62 4.59
CA GLY A 347 -1.78 14.75 4.17
C GLY A 347 -3.03 15.53 3.69
N LEU A 348 -3.38 16.62 4.37
CA LEU A 348 -4.47 17.51 3.94
C LEU A 348 -4.14 18.24 2.64
N ALA A 349 -2.90 18.69 2.45
CA ALA A 349 -2.47 19.33 1.21
C ALA A 349 -2.61 18.36 0.00
N MET A 350 -2.13 17.12 0.13
CA MET A 350 -2.32 16.09 -0.90
C MET A 350 -3.81 15.81 -1.17
N GLN A 351 -4.62 15.72 -0.12
CA GLN A 351 -6.07 15.52 -0.24
C GLN A 351 -6.76 16.70 -0.96
N ASN A 352 -6.39 17.95 -0.64
CA ASN A 352 -6.93 19.14 -1.30
C ASN A 352 -6.58 19.17 -2.79
N LEU A 353 -5.30 18.93 -3.14
CA LEU A 353 -4.89 18.81 -4.54
C LEU A 353 -5.74 17.77 -5.26
N ARG A 354 -5.99 16.62 -4.63
CA ARG A 354 -6.83 15.59 -5.24
C ARG A 354 -8.27 16.04 -5.44
N LYS A 355 -8.91 16.60 -4.41
CA LYS A 355 -10.30 17.11 -4.48
C LYS A 355 -10.47 18.18 -5.55
N ASN A 356 -9.45 18.99 -5.77
CA ASN A 356 -9.43 20.07 -6.76
C ASN A 356 -8.95 19.62 -8.15
N ASN A 357 -8.74 18.32 -8.39
CA ASN A 357 -8.17 17.77 -9.63
C ASN A 357 -6.79 18.33 -10.01
N GLN A 358 -5.99 18.71 -9.01
CA GLN A 358 -4.64 19.27 -9.16
C GLN A 358 -3.53 18.29 -8.78
N ASP A 359 -3.86 17.11 -8.25
CA ASP A 359 -2.92 16.01 -8.03
C ASP A 359 -2.54 15.34 -9.37
N ILE A 360 -1.38 15.74 -9.90
CA ILE A 360 -0.81 15.25 -11.16
C ILE A 360 -0.02 13.95 -11.02
N TRP A 361 0.26 13.51 -9.79
CA TRP A 361 1.14 12.38 -9.50
C TRP A 361 0.39 11.15 -9.01
N GLY A 362 -0.49 11.32 -8.02
CA GLY A 362 -1.08 10.19 -7.28
C GLY A 362 -1.80 9.18 -8.18
N SER A 363 -2.63 9.68 -9.09
CA SER A 363 -3.45 8.84 -9.98
C SER A 363 -2.61 7.92 -10.87
N GLN A 364 -1.38 8.32 -11.21
CA GLN A 364 -0.47 7.51 -12.02
C GLN A 364 -0.01 6.24 -11.28
N HIS A 365 0.04 6.29 -9.95
CA HIS A 365 0.43 5.18 -9.08
C HIS A 365 -0.77 4.53 -8.37
N GLY A 366 -1.99 4.81 -8.82
CA GLY A 366 -3.22 4.31 -8.21
C GLY A 366 -3.59 4.98 -6.89
N PHE A 367 -2.94 6.07 -6.49
CA PHE A 367 -3.32 6.89 -5.33
C PHE A 367 -4.38 7.91 -5.75
N ASN A 368 -5.63 7.58 -5.45
CA ASN A 368 -6.81 8.33 -5.88
C ASN A 368 -7.41 9.21 -4.78
N ASP A 369 -6.93 9.10 -3.54
CA ASP A 369 -7.17 10.03 -2.43
C ASP A 369 -6.18 9.75 -1.30
N TYR A 370 -6.22 10.57 -0.25
CA TYR A 370 -5.36 10.48 0.92
C TYR A 370 -6.16 10.76 2.19
N ARG A 371 -5.81 10.08 3.28
CA ARG A 371 -6.28 10.44 4.63
C ARG A 371 -5.16 10.37 5.65
N TYR A 372 -5.21 11.26 6.62
CA TYR A 372 -4.33 11.21 7.79
C TYR A 372 -4.68 9.99 8.66
N ILE A 373 -3.65 9.31 9.15
CA ILE A 373 -3.78 8.22 10.14
C ILE A 373 -3.58 8.86 11.51
N GLN A 374 -4.65 8.92 12.32
CA GLN A 374 -4.59 9.51 13.66
C GLN A 374 -3.90 8.60 14.65
N ASN A 375 -4.14 7.29 14.54
CA ASN A 375 -3.50 6.29 15.38
C ASN A 375 -3.06 5.09 14.54
N GLN A 376 -1.75 4.97 14.32
CA GLN A 376 -1.17 3.90 13.51
C GLN A 376 -1.37 2.49 14.08
N GLU A 377 -1.53 2.34 15.40
CA GLU A 377 -1.79 1.02 15.97
C GLU A 377 -3.20 0.59 15.61
N THR A 378 -4.20 1.43 15.89
CA THR A 378 -5.60 1.06 15.68
C THR A 378 -6.04 1.11 14.22
N GLU A 379 -5.52 2.04 13.42
CA GLU A 379 -5.99 2.24 12.03
C GLU A 379 -5.17 1.49 10.99
N PHE A 380 -3.99 0.96 11.35
CA PHE A 380 -3.10 0.26 10.42
C PHE A 380 -2.64 -1.10 10.97
N TRP A 381 -1.93 -1.13 12.11
CA TRP A 381 -1.35 -2.39 12.61
C TRP A 381 -2.40 -3.40 13.06
N ASP A 382 -3.48 -2.98 13.71
CA ASP A 382 -4.57 -3.87 14.11
C ASP A 382 -5.29 -4.48 12.90
N VAL A 383 -5.48 -3.69 11.84
CA VAL A 383 -6.09 -4.17 10.59
C VAL A 383 -5.23 -5.28 10.00
N ILE A 384 -3.91 -5.05 9.95
CA ILE A 384 -2.94 -6.06 9.50
C ILE A 384 -2.97 -7.31 10.38
N ASN A 385 -2.90 -7.17 11.71
CA ASN A 385 -2.85 -8.33 12.60
C ASN A 385 -4.13 -9.16 12.45
N LYS A 386 -5.29 -8.51 12.35
CA LYS A 386 -6.57 -9.19 12.12
C LYS A 386 -6.59 -9.96 10.79
N THR A 387 -6.20 -9.32 9.69
CA THR A 387 -6.11 -9.99 8.38
C THR A 387 -5.20 -11.21 8.45
N LEU A 388 -4.05 -11.08 9.09
CA LEU A 388 -3.04 -12.14 9.17
C LEU A 388 -3.33 -13.21 10.25
N GLY A 389 -4.41 -13.06 11.03
CA GLY A 389 -4.76 -13.98 12.12
C GLY A 389 -3.73 -13.98 13.25
N LYS A 390 -3.17 -12.81 13.60
CA LYS A 390 -2.15 -12.62 14.64
C LYS A 390 -2.68 -11.92 15.87
#